data_AF-A0A2X2JRK5-F1
#
_entry.id   AF-A0A2X2JRK5-F1
#
_cell.length_a   1.000
_cell.length_b   1.000
_cell.length_c   1.000
_cell.angle_alpha   90.00
_cell.angle_beta   90.00
_cell.angle_gamma   90.00
#
_symmetry.space_group_name_H-M   'P 1'
#
loop_
_entity.id
_entity.type
_entity.pdbx_description
1 polymer ?
#
loop_
_entity_poly.entity_id
_entity_poly.type
_entity_poly.pdbx_seq_one_letter_code
_entity_poly.pdbx_strand_id
1 'polypeptide(L)'
;MEESEYRLLQAAGVYAILVYQETYHREVYKQYHPKGKKSNFDYRLDTPDRIGRAGIHKIGLGVLLGLEDWRVDSFFTAAQSPIYKNDIGKHAIRFPFHACDQPKVLLSQIFIWQTAIYYS
;
A
#
# COMPACT_ATOMS: atom_id res chain seq x y z
N MET A 1 -7.37 12.36 -1.79
CA MET A 1 -6.71 13.64 -1.97
C MET A 1 -6.35 13.76 -3.43
N GLU A 2 -6.56 14.95 -3.98
CA GLU A 2 -6.17 15.30 -5.33
C GLU A 2 -4.67 15.63 -5.38
N GLU A 3 -4.13 15.64 -6.60
CA GLU A 3 -2.72 15.93 -6.85
C GLU A 3 -2.28 17.30 -6.31
N SER A 4 -3.15 18.32 -6.40
CA SER A 4 -2.86 19.67 -5.88
C SER A 4 -2.62 19.68 -4.36
N GLU A 5 -3.35 18.86 -3.61
CA GLU A 5 -3.16 18.72 -2.16
C GLU A 5 -1.83 18.04 -1.84
N TYR A 6 -1.39 17.07 -2.66
CA TYR A 6 -0.07 16.46 -2.51
C TYR A 6 1.07 17.42 -2.86
N ARG A 7 0.88 18.34 -3.81
CA ARG A 7 1.86 19.40 -4.11
C ARG A 7 2.03 20.36 -2.92
N LEU A 8 0.95 20.67 -2.21
CA LEU A 8 1.04 21.47 -0.98
C LEU A 8 1.84 20.74 0.11
N LEU A 9 1.63 19.43 0.26
CA LEU A 9 2.42 18.61 1.19
C LEU A 9 3.91 18.56 0.80
N GLN A 10 4.20 18.42 -0.48
CA GLN A 10 5.57 18.46 -1.00
C GLN A 10 6.22 19.82 -0.69
N ALA A 11 5.52 20.93 -0.94
CA ALA A 11 6.00 22.28 -0.64
C ALA A 11 6.20 22.52 0.86
N ALA A 12 5.43 21.85 1.71
CA ALA A 12 5.59 21.85 3.16
C ALA A 12 6.74 20.96 3.67
N GLY A 13 7.46 20.26 2.77
CA GLY A 13 8.62 19.44 3.12
C GLY A 13 8.28 17.98 3.47
N VAL A 14 7.10 17.47 3.10
CA VAL A 14 6.77 16.05 3.31
C VAL A 14 7.69 15.18 2.45
N TYR A 15 8.47 14.33 3.13
CA TYR A 15 9.48 13.49 2.49
C TYR A 15 8.94 12.14 1.96
N ALA A 16 7.94 11.56 2.64
CA ALA A 16 7.37 10.27 2.27
C ALA A 16 5.89 10.17 2.61
N ILE A 17 5.14 9.41 1.80
CA ILE A 17 3.72 9.13 2.04
C ILE A 17 3.49 7.62 2.05
N LEU A 18 2.70 7.14 3.01
CA LEU A 18 2.30 5.74 3.12
C LEU A 18 0.82 5.59 2.74
N VAL A 19 0.55 4.67 1.82
CA VAL A 19 -0.77 4.40 1.25
C VAL A 19 -1.15 2.97 1.56
N TYR A 20 -2.14 2.81 2.43
CA TYR A 20 -2.79 1.51 2.62
C TYR A 20 -3.97 1.35 1.68
N GLN A 21 -3.93 0.28 0.89
CA GLN A 21 -5.07 -0.20 0.10
C GLN A 21 -6.02 -1.06 0.95
N GLU A 22 -5.56 -1.53 2.11
CA GLU A 22 -6.28 -2.44 3.02
C GLU A 22 -6.52 -3.84 2.44
N THR A 23 -7.24 -3.97 1.31
CA THR A 23 -7.44 -5.21 0.56
C THR A 23 -7.65 -4.93 -0.93
N TYR A 24 -7.26 -5.85 -1.81
CA TYR A 24 -7.49 -5.80 -3.26
C TYR A 24 -8.80 -6.47 -3.68
N HIS A 25 -9.54 -7.09 -2.76
CA HIS A 25 -10.86 -7.63 -3.04
C HIS A 25 -11.91 -6.50 -3.03
N ARG A 26 -12.43 -6.14 -4.21
CA ARG A 26 -13.25 -4.92 -4.41
C ARG A 26 -14.54 -4.93 -3.60
N GLU A 27 -15.20 -6.08 -3.55
CA GLU A 27 -16.48 -6.28 -2.86
C GLU A 27 -16.31 -6.06 -1.36
N VAL A 28 -15.24 -6.62 -0.78
CA VAL A 28 -14.95 -6.52 0.65
C VAL A 28 -14.34 -5.17 1.01
N TYR A 29 -13.53 -4.59 0.13
CA TYR A 29 -13.09 -3.20 0.26
C TYR A 29 -14.27 -2.24 0.43
N LYS A 30 -15.36 -2.43 -0.34
CA LYS A 30 -16.57 -1.61 -0.25
C LYS A 30 -17.32 -1.79 1.08
N GLN A 31 -17.26 -2.97 1.69
CA GLN A 31 -17.86 -3.22 3.00
C GLN A 31 -17.16 -2.41 4.10
N TYR A 32 -15.83 -2.34 4.06
CA TYR A 32 -15.05 -1.53 5.00
C TYR A 32 -15.10 -0.03 4.69
N HIS A 33 -15.40 0.35 3.44
CA HIS A 33 -15.47 1.74 2.99
C HIS A 33 -16.83 2.08 2.37
N PRO A 34 -17.92 2.15 3.17
CA PRO A 34 -19.26 2.32 2.61
C PRO A 34 -19.55 3.71 2.04
N LYS A 35 -18.80 4.75 2.44
CA LYS A 35 -19.03 6.15 2.05
C LYS A 35 -17.72 6.93 1.87
N GLY A 36 -17.82 8.05 1.14
CA GLY A 36 -16.73 9.02 0.97
C GLY A 36 -15.72 8.64 -0.12
N LYS A 37 -14.65 9.44 -0.28
CA LYS A 37 -13.65 9.23 -1.34
C LYS A 37 -12.91 7.89 -1.24
N LYS A 38 -12.83 7.29 -0.04
CA LYS A 38 -12.25 5.96 0.18
C LYS A 38 -13.16 4.81 -0.28
N SER A 39 -14.44 5.03 -0.59
CA SER A 39 -15.29 3.96 -1.12
C SER A 39 -15.00 3.63 -2.59
N ASN A 40 -14.35 4.56 -3.31
CA ASN A 40 -13.96 4.37 -4.69
C ASN A 40 -12.61 3.64 -4.75
N PHE A 41 -12.68 2.34 -5.06
CA PHE A 41 -11.53 1.45 -5.15
C PHE A 41 -10.48 1.92 -6.16
N ASP A 42 -10.89 2.24 -7.39
CA ASP A 42 -9.97 2.65 -8.47
C ASP A 42 -9.31 3.99 -8.14
N TYR A 43 -10.10 4.94 -7.63
CA TYR A 43 -9.55 6.21 -7.15
C TYR A 43 -8.50 5.99 -6.04
N ARG A 44 -8.71 5.00 -5.15
CA ARG A 44 -7.70 4.63 -4.14
C ARG A 44 -6.47 3.99 -4.79
N LEU A 45 -6.67 3.06 -5.71
CA LEU A 45 -5.62 2.34 -6.42
C LEU A 45 -4.66 3.30 -7.17
N ASP A 46 -5.21 4.39 -7.71
CA ASP A 46 -4.45 5.43 -8.44
C ASP A 46 -3.73 6.44 -7.53
N THR A 47 -3.87 6.33 -6.20
CA THR A 47 -3.24 7.26 -5.25
C THR A 47 -1.71 7.36 -5.40
N PRO A 48 -0.97 6.25 -5.54
CA PRO A 48 0.49 6.30 -5.69
C PRO A 48 0.92 7.10 -6.91
N ASP A 49 0.23 6.93 -8.04
CA ASP A 49 0.51 7.68 -9.27
C ASP A 49 0.25 9.17 -9.09
N ARG A 50 -0.82 9.57 -8.37
CA ARG A 50 -1.06 10.99 -8.02
C ARG A 50 0.04 11.57 -7.14
N ILE A 51 0.53 10.81 -6.16
CA ILE A 51 1.62 11.23 -5.26
C ILE A 51 2.92 11.40 -6.07
N GLY A 52 3.21 10.45 -6.96
CA GLY A 52 4.39 10.51 -7.84
C GLY A 52 4.37 11.74 -8.75
N ARG A 53 3.22 12.06 -9.37
CA ARG A 53 3.04 13.28 -10.19
C ARG A 53 3.18 14.58 -9.39
N ALA A 54 2.88 14.56 -8.09
CA ALA A 54 3.08 15.69 -7.20
C ALA A 54 4.54 15.91 -6.77
N GLY A 55 5.48 15.06 -7.21
CA GLY A 55 6.91 15.19 -6.92
C GLY A 55 7.35 14.55 -5.60
N ILE A 56 6.50 13.72 -4.98
CA ILE A 56 6.88 12.95 -3.78
C ILE A 56 7.34 11.57 -4.23
N HIS A 57 8.64 11.33 -4.13
CA HIS A 57 9.27 10.15 -4.71
C HIS A 57 9.41 8.97 -3.73
N LYS A 58 9.15 9.16 -2.43
CA LYS A 58 9.19 8.08 -1.44
C LYS A 58 7.78 7.67 -1.06
N ILE A 59 7.29 6.59 -1.66
CA ILE A 59 5.91 6.12 -1.48
C ILE A 59 5.94 4.73 -0.86
N GLY A 60 5.27 4.60 0.28
CA GLY A 60 5.00 3.32 0.91
C GLY A 60 3.66 2.77 0.44
N LEU A 61 3.58 1.49 0.07
CA LEU A 61 2.33 0.77 -0.19
C LEU A 61 2.09 -0.29 0.87
N GLY A 62 0.83 -0.59 1.17
CA GLY A 62 0.52 -1.69 2.08
C GLY A 62 -0.92 -2.18 2.06
N VAL A 63 -1.11 -3.36 2.63
CA VAL A 63 -2.41 -4.01 2.88
C VAL A 63 -2.50 -4.43 4.33
N LEU A 64 -3.74 -4.51 4.83
CA LEU A 64 -4.02 -4.93 6.19
C LEU A 64 -4.31 -6.42 6.18
N LEU A 65 -3.33 -7.20 6.59
CA LEU A 65 -3.45 -8.65 6.61
C LEU A 65 -4.46 -9.08 7.70
N GLY A 66 -5.37 -9.98 7.34
CA GLY A 66 -6.44 -10.48 8.21
C GLY A 66 -7.86 -10.04 7.81
N LEU A 67 -8.01 -9.19 6.78
CA LEU A 67 -9.33 -8.89 6.21
C LEU A 67 -9.77 -9.91 5.13
N GLU A 68 -8.80 -10.51 4.45
CA GLU A 68 -8.96 -11.45 3.33
C GLU A 68 -7.78 -12.45 3.29
N ASP A 69 -7.73 -13.34 2.28
CA ASP A 69 -6.58 -14.21 2.06
C ASP A 69 -5.29 -13.38 1.88
N TRP A 70 -4.44 -13.43 2.90
CA TRP A 70 -3.19 -12.69 2.97
C TRP A 70 -2.28 -12.94 1.77
N ARG A 71 -2.33 -14.11 1.12
CA ARG A 71 -1.51 -14.43 -0.04
C ARG A 71 -1.91 -13.59 -1.25
N VAL A 72 -3.22 -13.45 -1.45
CA VAL A 72 -3.80 -12.69 -2.55
C VAL A 72 -3.46 -11.22 -2.38
N ASP A 73 -3.74 -10.67 -1.20
CA ASP A 73 -3.48 -9.25 -0.92
C ASP A 73 -1.98 -8.94 -0.95
N SER A 74 -1.13 -9.82 -0.42
CA SER A 74 0.33 -9.63 -0.48
C SER A 74 0.85 -9.63 -1.92
N PHE A 75 0.35 -10.55 -2.75
CA PHE A 75 0.72 -10.64 -4.17
C PHE A 75 0.31 -9.37 -4.92
N PHE A 76 -0.93 -8.92 -4.78
CA PHE A 76 -1.40 -7.71 -5.45
C PHE A 76 -0.74 -6.44 -4.93
N THR A 77 -0.36 -6.38 -3.65
CA THR A 77 0.45 -5.26 -3.12
C THR A 77 1.80 -5.18 -3.81
N ALA A 78 2.47 -6.33 -3.95
CA ALA A 78 3.73 -6.40 -4.66
C ALA A 78 3.58 -6.04 -6.14
N ALA A 79 2.49 -6.48 -6.78
CA ALA A 79 2.20 -6.18 -8.18
C ALA A 79 1.82 -4.71 -8.44
N GLN A 80 1.12 -4.05 -7.51
CA GLN A 80 0.82 -2.61 -7.61
C GLN A 80 2.08 -1.77 -7.45
N SER A 81 3.04 -2.24 -6.65
CA SER A 81 4.29 -1.53 -6.44
C SER A 81 5.02 -1.33 -7.78
N PRO A 82 5.40 -0.10 -8.13
CA PRO A 82 6.14 0.20 -9.35
C PRO A 82 7.59 -0.27 -9.30
N ILE A 83 7.94 -1.25 -8.44
CA ILE A 83 9.20 -2.02 -8.54
C ILE A 83 9.42 -2.52 -9.99
N TYR A 84 8.34 -2.69 -10.77
CA TYR A 84 8.38 -3.05 -12.19
C TYR A 84 8.22 -1.88 -13.19
N LYS A 85 7.90 -0.66 -12.75
CA LYS A 85 7.75 0.52 -13.63
C LYS A 85 8.98 1.41 -13.51
N ASN A 86 9.86 1.28 -14.50
CA ASN A 86 11.23 1.77 -14.60
C ASN A 86 11.60 3.24 -14.29
N ASP A 87 10.77 4.12 -13.72
CA ASP A 87 11.22 5.54 -13.63
C ASP A 87 10.55 6.48 -12.62
N ILE A 88 9.92 5.99 -11.56
CA ILE A 88 9.27 6.89 -10.60
C ILE A 88 9.47 6.37 -9.19
N GLY A 89 10.46 6.92 -8.48
CA GLY A 89 10.54 6.91 -7.01
C GLY A 89 11.03 5.64 -6.30
N LYS A 90 11.54 5.82 -5.08
CA LYS A 90 11.92 4.72 -4.17
C LYS A 90 10.67 4.25 -3.43
N HIS A 91 10.27 3.01 -3.67
CA HIS A 91 9.05 2.42 -3.12
C HIS A 91 9.36 1.47 -1.97
N ALA A 92 8.58 1.55 -0.90
CA ALA A 92 8.64 0.61 0.21
C ALA A 92 7.30 -0.13 0.31
N ILE A 93 7.33 -1.45 0.51
CA ILE A 93 6.12 -2.24 0.74
C ILE A 93 6.03 -2.56 2.23
N ARG A 94 4.85 -2.38 2.83
CA ARG A 94 4.60 -2.62 4.24
C ARG A 94 3.34 -3.43 4.45
N PHE A 95 3.43 -4.44 5.30
CA PHE A 95 2.32 -5.33 5.64
C PHE A 95 2.01 -5.19 7.14
N PRO A 96 1.19 -4.21 7.56
CA PRO A 96 0.64 -4.20 8.90
C PRO A 96 -0.37 -5.34 9.06
N PHE A 97 -0.37 -5.96 10.23
CA PHE A 97 -1.27 -7.06 10.57
C PHE A 97 -2.42 -6.54 11.44
N HIS A 98 -3.64 -7.02 11.17
CA HIS A 98 -4.71 -6.96 12.16
C HIS A 98 -4.46 -8.07 13.20
N ALA A 99 -4.39 -7.71 14.48
CA ALA A 99 -3.92 -8.59 15.56
C ALA A 99 -4.78 -9.87 15.81
N CYS A 100 -5.92 -10.00 15.15
CA CYS A 100 -6.95 -10.99 15.46
C CYS A 100 -7.09 -12.00 14.31
N ASP A 101 -6.05 -12.78 14.04
CA ASP A 101 -6.10 -14.14 13.49
C ASP A 101 -4.73 -14.49 12.91
N GLN A 102 -3.96 -15.32 13.60
CA GLN A 102 -2.72 -15.85 13.05
C GLN A 102 -2.53 -17.33 13.44
N PRO A 103 -2.50 -18.27 12.46
CA PRO A 103 -1.78 -19.51 12.67
C PRO A 103 -0.28 -19.20 12.74
N LYS A 104 0.40 -19.72 13.77
CA LYS A 104 1.82 -19.46 14.13
C LYS A 104 2.83 -19.67 12.99
N VAL A 105 2.45 -20.33 11.90
CA VAL A 105 3.25 -20.63 10.71
C VAL A 105 3.47 -19.39 9.82
N LEU A 106 2.56 -18.41 9.86
CA LEU A 106 2.64 -17.22 8.99
C LEU A 106 3.72 -16.22 9.48
N LEU A 107 3.87 -16.10 10.80
CA LEU A 107 4.85 -15.22 11.43
C LEU A 107 6.29 -15.65 11.13
N SER A 108 6.57 -16.95 11.08
CA SER A 108 7.93 -17.45 10.80
C SER A 108 8.31 -17.30 9.32
N GLN A 109 7.37 -17.52 8.39
CA GLN A 109 7.65 -17.38 6.96
C GLN A 109 7.82 -15.91 6.56
N ILE A 110 6.98 -14.99 7.04
CA ILE A 110 7.08 -13.57 6.66
C ILE A 110 8.32 -12.89 7.27
N PHE A 111 8.74 -13.26 8.48
CA PHE A 111 9.99 -12.74 9.06
C PHE A 111 11.22 -13.09 8.21
N ILE A 112 11.25 -14.31 7.64
CA ILE A 112 12.30 -14.73 6.70
C ILE A 112 12.28 -13.88 5.42
N TRP A 113 11.12 -13.60 4.86
CA TRP A 113 10.99 -12.79 3.64
C TRP A 113 11.30 -11.30 3.82
N GLN A 114 10.87 -10.68 4.94
CA GLN A 114 11.20 -9.29 5.24
C GLN A 114 12.70 -9.08 5.49
N THR A 115 13.38 -10.08 6.05
CA THR A 115 14.83 -10.06 6.26
C THR A 115 15.58 -10.25 4.94
N ALA A 116 15.11 -11.14 4.05
CA ALA A 116 15.75 -11.37 2.75
C ALA A 116 15.72 -10.15 1.82
N ILE A 117 14.60 -9.40 1.80
CA ILE A 117 14.45 -8.19 0.97
C ILE A 117 15.28 -7.01 1.52
N TYR A 118 15.64 -7.01 2.80
CA TYR A 118 16.43 -5.93 3.41
C TYR A 118 17.96 -6.13 3.33
N TYR A 119 18.42 -7.34 3.00
CA TYR A 119 19.84 -7.71 2.94
C TYR A 119 20.32 -8.18 1.56
N SER A 120 19.53 -7.97 0.50
CA SER A 120 19.94 -8.16 -0.91
C SER A 120 19.86 -6.85 -1.68
#